data_AF-A0A2E1UVV1-F1
#
_entry.id   AF-A0A2E1UVV1-F1
#
_cell.length_a   1.000
_cell.length_b   1.000
_cell.length_c   1.000
_cell.angle_alpha   90.00
_cell.angle_beta   90.00
_cell.angle_gamma   90.00
#
_symmetry.space_group_name_H-M   'P 1'
#
loop_
_entity.id
_entity.type
_entity.pdbx_description
1 polymer ?
#
loop_
_entity_poly.entity_id
_entity_poly.type
_entity_poly.pdbx_seq_one_letter_code
_entity_poly.pdbx_strand_id
1 'polypeptide(L)'
;MTKKSKGINEIDLHGIRHKEAMEVVKDFLNEKEMEGSFSIIIITGNSTVLQKRIFKEILELSIYNYYIPSWNLGQIIVDYVKL
;
A
#
# COMPACT_ATOMS: atom_id res chain seq x y z
N MET A 1 -14.66 -12.54 22.27
CA MET A 1 -14.85 -11.97 20.93
C MET A 1 -13.51 -11.41 20.45
N THR A 2 -12.77 -12.20 19.68
CA THR A 2 -11.39 -11.88 19.28
C THR A 2 -11.43 -10.88 18.13
N LYS A 3 -10.98 -9.64 18.37
CA LYS A 3 -10.78 -8.65 17.30
C LYS A 3 -9.80 -9.24 16.30
N LYS A 4 -10.23 -9.46 15.05
CA LYS A 4 -9.36 -9.79 13.92
C LYS A 4 -8.26 -8.72 13.87
N SER A 5 -7.00 -9.10 14.11
CA SER A 5 -5.89 -8.18 13.96
C SER A 5 -5.87 -7.69 12.52
N LYS A 6 -5.95 -6.38 12.31
CA LYS A 6 -5.50 -5.75 11.06
C LYS A 6 -4.09 -6.30 10.78
N GLY A 7 -3.85 -6.90 9.62
CA GLY A 7 -2.57 -7.54 9.34
C GLY A 7 -1.44 -6.54 9.52
N ILE A 8 -0.32 -6.94 10.15
CA ILE A 8 0.86 -6.09 10.42
C ILE A 8 1.43 -5.46 9.13
N ASN A 9 1.06 -6.02 7.98
CA ASN A 9 1.54 -5.66 6.65
C ASN A 9 0.41 -5.20 5.70
N GLU A 10 -0.74 -4.76 6.22
CA GLU A 10 -1.87 -4.34 5.39
C GLU A 10 -2.37 -2.95 5.77
N ILE A 11 -2.68 -2.14 4.75
CA ILE A 11 -3.29 -0.83 4.91
C ILE A 11 -4.56 -0.71 4.07
N ASP A 12 -5.68 -0.36 4.72
CA ASP A 12 -6.98 -0.21 4.09
C ASP A 12 -7.32 1.27 3.88
N LEU A 13 -7.50 1.66 2.62
CA LEU A 13 -7.76 3.02 2.17
C LEU A 13 -9.19 3.21 1.65
N HIS A 14 -10.06 2.20 1.77
CA HIS A 14 -11.44 2.31 1.31
C HIS A 14 -12.16 3.48 1.96
N GLY A 15 -12.79 4.32 1.14
CA GLY A 15 -13.58 5.46 1.60
C GLY A 15 -12.77 6.64 2.15
N ILE A 16 -11.43 6.58 2.13
CA ILE A 16 -10.58 7.69 2.55
C ILE A 16 -10.45 8.71 1.41
N ARG A 17 -10.35 10.00 1.76
CA ARG A 17 -10.10 11.06 0.78
C ARG A 17 -8.75 10.84 0.11
N HIS A 18 -8.68 10.97 -1.21
CA HIS A 18 -7.45 10.63 -1.95
C HIS A 18 -6.19 11.38 -1.45
N LYS A 19 -6.31 12.64 -0.98
CA LYS A 19 -5.16 13.38 -0.44
C LYS A 19 -4.63 12.73 0.85
N GLU A 20 -5.53 12.47 1.79
CA GLU A 20 -5.22 11.79 3.06
C GLU A 20 -4.68 10.38 2.81
N ALA A 21 -5.25 9.65 1.84
CA ALA A 21 -4.75 8.34 1.45
C ALA A 21 -3.28 8.39 0.95
N MET A 22 -2.84 9.46 0.29
CA MET A 22 -1.44 9.57 -0.15
C MET A 22 -0.50 9.78 1.04
N GLU A 23 -0.90 10.59 2.03
CA GLU A 23 -0.13 10.82 3.25
C GLU A 23 0.03 9.50 4.02
N VAL A 24 -1.10 8.81 4.24
CA VAL A 24 -1.15 7.52 4.95
C VAL A 24 -0.32 6.43 4.28
N VAL A 25 -0.30 6.35 2.94
CA VAL A 25 0.56 5.38 2.22
C VAL A 25 2.05 5.70 2.38
N LYS A 26 2.43 6.99 2.28
CA LYS A 26 3.84 7.39 2.41
C LYS A 26 4.38 7.10 3.79
N ASP A 27 3.63 7.46 4.83
CA ASP A 27 4.03 7.24 6.21
C ASP A 27 4.20 5.75 6.49
N PHE A 28 3.24 4.93 6.06
CA PHE A 28 3.30 3.48 6.24
C PHE A 28 4.50 2.82 5.53
N LEU A 29 4.80 3.22 4.29
CA LEU A 29 5.96 2.70 3.56
C LEU A 29 7.27 3.10 4.23
N ASN A 30 7.40 4.35 4.68
CA ASN A 30 8.57 4.83 5.39
C ASN A 30 8.81 4.07 6.70
N GLU A 31 7.75 3.85 7.48
CA GLU A 31 7.81 3.05 8.70
C GLU A 31 8.30 1.62 8.40
N LYS A 32 7.74 0.99 7.36
CA LYS A 32 8.12 -0.38 6.97
C LYS A 32 9.56 -0.47 6.47
N GLU A 33 10.02 0.52 5.71
CA GLU A 33 11.41 0.58 5.26
C GLU A 33 12.40 0.75 6.42
N MET A 34 12.04 1.52 7.44
CA MET A 34 12.84 1.64 8.67
C MET A 34 12.95 0.32 9.44
N GLU A 35 11.90 -0.50 9.41
CA GLU A 35 11.87 -1.85 9.99
C GLU A 35 12.73 -2.86 9.19
N GLY A 36 12.98 -2.60 7.91
CA GLY A 36 13.84 -3.42 7.04
C GLY A 36 13.16 -3.84 5.74
N SER A 37 13.46 -5.05 5.28
CA SER A 37 12.78 -5.65 4.11
C SER A 37 11.31 -5.89 4.44
N PHE A 38 10.42 -5.60 3.49
CA PHE A 38 8.97 -5.74 3.70
C PHE A 38 8.25 -6.30 2.47
N SER A 39 7.06 -6.84 2.73
CA SER A 39 6.04 -7.18 1.75
C SER A 39 4.70 -6.77 2.35
N ILE A 40 4.01 -5.82 1.73
CA ILE A 40 2.76 -5.24 2.23
C ILE A 40 1.65 -5.26 1.18
N ILE A 41 0.42 -5.10 1.66
CA ILE A 41 -0.78 -4.97 0.83
C ILE A 41 -1.44 -3.62 1.08
N ILE A 42 -1.58 -2.83 0.02
CA ILE A 42 -2.38 -1.61 0.01
C ILE A 42 -3.75 -1.94 -0.59
N ILE A 43 -4.80 -1.82 0.21
CA ILE A 43 -6.18 -2.07 -0.20
C ILE A 43 -6.80 -0.74 -0.64
N THR A 44 -6.95 -0.55 -1.94
CA THR A 44 -7.52 0.66 -2.55
C THR A 44 -9.01 0.52 -2.87
N GLY A 45 -9.49 -0.72 -2.87
CA GLY A 45 -10.72 -1.10 -3.56
C GLY A 45 -10.64 -0.91 -5.05
N ASN A 46 -11.79 -0.95 -5.72
CA ASN A 46 -11.88 -0.77 -7.17
C ASN A 46 -11.70 0.69 -7.63
N SER A 47 -11.14 1.57 -6.79
CA SER A 47 -10.88 2.97 -7.14
C SER A 47 -9.64 3.08 -8.04
N THR A 48 -9.87 3.06 -9.35
CA THR A 48 -8.81 3.23 -10.35
C THR A 48 -8.12 4.60 -10.27
N VAL A 49 -8.82 5.64 -9.79
CA VAL A 49 -8.23 6.96 -9.58
C VAL A 49 -7.25 6.93 -8.41
N LEU A 50 -7.62 6.31 -7.29
CA LEU A 50 -6.72 6.17 -6.15
C LEU A 50 -5.48 5.36 -6.52
N GLN A 51 -5.67 4.22 -7.20
CA GLN A 51 -4.55 3.40 -7.70
C GLN A 51 -3.59 4.19 -8.59
N LYS A 52 -4.11 4.92 -9.59
CA LYS A 52 -3.28 5.75 -10.48
C LYS A 52 -2.47 6.80 -9.72
N ARG A 53 -3.02 7.38 -8.65
CA ARG A 53 -2.30 8.35 -7.81
C ARG A 53 -1.20 7.68 -7.00
N ILE A 54 -1.49 6.54 -6.37
CA ILE A 54 -0.49 5.76 -5.62
C ILE A 54 0.67 5.34 -6.53
N PHE A 55 0.38 4.89 -7.75
CA PHE A 55 1.43 4.58 -8.73
C PHE A 55 2.27 5.81 -9.05
N LYS A 56 1.66 6.88 -9.58
CA LYS A 56 2.39 8.03 -10.10
C LYS A 56 3.10 8.89 -9.05
N GLU A 57 2.49 9.03 -7.88
CA GLU A 57 2.97 9.96 -6.84
C GLU A 57 3.87 9.27 -5.81
N ILE A 58 3.92 7.94 -5.78
CA ILE A 58 4.63 7.17 -4.76
C ILE A 58 5.44 6.03 -5.39
N LEU A 59 4.77 5.01 -5.95
CA LEU A 59 5.43 3.74 -6.27
C LEU A 59 6.33 3.80 -7.52
N GLU A 60 5.94 4.54 -8.56
CA GLU A 60 6.77 4.78 -9.76
C GLU A 60 8.04 5.57 -9.46
N LEU A 61 8.04 6.33 -8.37
CA LEU A 61 9.15 7.19 -7.94
C LEU A 61 10.01 6.52 -6.85
N SER A 62 9.69 5.29 -6.44
CA SER A 62 10.40 4.57 -5.41
C SER A 62 11.22 3.40 -5.97
N ILE A 63 12.00 2.79 -5.09
CA ILE A 63 12.79 1.57 -5.39
C ILE A 63 12.01 0.29 -5.13
N TYR A 64 10.74 0.40 -4.78
CA TYR A 64 9.92 -0.75 -4.41
C TYR A 64 9.43 -1.50 -5.65
N ASN A 65 9.34 -2.81 -5.55
CA ASN A 65 8.62 -3.62 -6.53
C ASN A 65 7.14 -3.61 -6.19
N TYR A 66 6.26 -3.53 -7.17
CA TYR A 66 4.83 -3.53 -6.92
C TYR A 66 4.01 -4.09 -8.08
N TYR A 67 2.84 -4.64 -7.77
CA TYR A 67 1.89 -5.12 -8.77
C TYR A 67 0.46 -5.19 -8.22
N ILE A 68 -0.52 -5.17 -9.13
CA ILE A 68 -1.90 -5.55 -8.81
C ILE A 68 -2.02 -7.06 -9.02
N PRO A 69 -2.39 -7.86 -8.01
CA PRO A 69 -2.57 -9.29 -8.18
C PRO A 69 -3.79 -9.60 -9.06
N SER A 70 -3.65 -10.62 -9.92
CA SER A 70 -4.72 -11.02 -10.85
C SER A 70 -5.98 -11.55 -10.15
N TRP A 71 -5.86 -12.02 -8.91
CA TRP A 71 -6.98 -12.51 -8.10
C TRP A 71 -7.69 -11.41 -7.30
N ASN A 72 -7.13 -10.20 -7.19
CA ASN A 72 -7.78 -9.09 -6.50
C ASN A 72 -7.35 -7.72 -7.03
N LEU A 73 -8.17 -7.15 -7.91
CA LEU A 73 -7.91 -5.86 -8.53
C LEU A 73 -8.02 -4.66 -7.58
N GLY A 74 -8.55 -4.87 -6.38
CA GLY A 74 -8.67 -3.83 -5.35
C GLY A 74 -7.45 -3.71 -4.44
N GLN A 75 -6.38 -4.45 -4.74
CA GLN A 75 -5.16 -4.52 -3.95
C GLN A 75 -3.94 -4.15 -4.79
N ILE A 76 -2.93 -3.61 -4.11
CA ILE A 76 -1.59 -3.42 -4.64
C ILE A 76 -0.64 -4.11 -3.66
N ILE A 77 0.16 -5.04 -4.17
CA ILE A 77 1.24 -5.68 -3.40
C ILE A 77 2.50 -4.85 -3.62
N VAL A 78 3.22 -4.54 -2.53
CA VAL A 78 4.48 -3.76 -2.57
C VAL A 78 5.55 -4.49 -1.79
N ASP A 79 6.67 -4.77 -2.44
CA ASP A 79 7.80 -5.54 -1.92
C ASP A 79 9.09 -4.71 -1.97
N TYR A 80 9.90 -4.82 -0.92
CA TYR A 80 11.21 -4.19 -0.82
C TYR A 80 12.19 -5.09 -0.07
N VAL A 81 13.40 -5.22 -0.63
CA VAL A 81 14.51 -5.96 -0.01
C VAL A 81 15.62 -4.97 0.28
N LYS A 82 15.94 -4.80 1.57
CA LYS A 82 17.08 -4.01 2.02
C LYS A 82 18.36 -4.78 1.70
N LEU A 83 19.27 -4.14 0.96
CA LEU A 83 20.58 -4.68 0.61
C LEU A 83 21.57 -4.57 1.78
#